data_AF-A0A356UDQ7-F1
#
_entry.id   AF-A0A356UDQ7-F1
#
_cell.length_a   1.000
_cell.length_b   1.000
_cell.length_c   1.000
_cell.angle_alpha   90.00
_cell.angle_beta   90.00
_cell.angle_gamma   90.00
#
_symmetry.space_group_name_H-M   'P 1'
#
loop_
_entity.id
_entity.type
_entity.pdbx_description
1 polymer ?
#
loop_
_entity_poly.entity_id
_entity_poly.type
_entity_poly.pdbx_seq_one_letter_code
_entity_poly.pdbx_strand_id
1 'polypeptide(L)'
;MTAIRYQDTIIVIDAGLMFPEEELLGIDIVIPDITYLLENKEKVKAVLLTHGHEDHVGALPYLLKEMNVPVYGSRLTLGIVEGKLKE
;
A
#
# COMPACT_ATOMS: atom_id res chain seq x y z
N MET A 1 -1.36 0.93 6.94
CA MET A 1 -0.80 2.02 6.11
C MET A 1 -0.61 3.25 6.96
N THR A 2 0.58 3.84 6.94
CA THR A 2 0.90 5.07 7.67
C THR A 2 1.52 6.07 6.71
N ALA A 3 1.13 7.34 6.76
CA ALA A 3 1.74 8.39 5.93
C ALA A 3 2.42 9.43 6.82
N ILE A 4 3.69 9.71 6.53
CA ILE A 4 4.46 10.78 7.18
C ILE A 4 4.57 11.93 6.19
N ARG A 5 4.11 13.11 6.60
CA ARG A 5 4.18 14.33 5.79
C ARG A 5 5.11 15.36 6.42
N TYR A 6 5.98 15.94 5.60
CA TYR A 6 6.71 17.16 5.92
C TYR A 6 6.68 18.09 4.70
N GLN A 7 6.05 19.26 4.87
CA GLN A 7 5.82 20.23 3.78
C GLN A 7 5.13 19.58 2.56
N ASP A 8 5.78 19.59 1.40
CA ASP A 8 5.31 19.03 0.13
C ASP A 8 5.84 17.62 -0.16
N THR A 9 6.29 16.92 0.88
CA THR A 9 6.77 15.53 0.79
C THR A 9 5.94 14.63 1.68
N ILE A 10 5.42 13.55 1.08
CA ILE A 10 4.73 12.46 1.77
C ILE A 10 5.50 11.17 1.49
N ILE A 11 5.79 10.43 2.56
CA ILE A 11 6.31 9.07 2.52
C ILE A 11 5.26 8.16 3.13
N VAL A 12 4.87 7.12 2.39
CA VAL A 12 3.95 6.10 2.87
C VAL A 12 4.77 4.92 3.41
N ILE A 13 4.39 4.41 4.57
CA ILE A 13 4.94 3.21 5.20
C ILE A 13 3.83 2.16 5.19
N ASP A 14 4.11 1.06 4.49
CA ASP A 14 3.22 -0.07 4.23
C ASP A 14 1.91 0.25 3.52
N ALA A 15 1.46 -0.68 2.69
CA ALA A 15 0.20 -0.65 1.98
C ALA A 15 -0.48 -2.02 2.15
N GLY A 16 -0.84 -2.32 3.39
CA GLY A 16 -1.47 -3.58 3.77
C GLY A 16 -2.98 -3.63 3.56
N LEU A 17 -3.50 -4.85 3.50
CA LEU A 17 -4.92 -5.14 3.56
C LEU A 17 -5.31 -5.64 4.96
N MET A 18 -6.61 -5.77 5.20
CA MET A 18 -7.18 -6.44 6.36
C MET A 18 -8.07 -7.58 5.86
N PHE A 19 -8.02 -8.72 6.54
CA PHE A 19 -9.00 -9.78 6.32
C PHE A 19 -10.34 -9.39 6.96
N PRO A 20 -11.47 -9.63 6.27
CA PRO A 20 -12.79 -9.23 6.73
C PRO A 20 -13.19 -9.98 8.01
N GLU A 21 -13.95 -9.29 8.87
CA GLU A 21 -14.61 -9.88 10.04
C GLU A 21 -15.84 -10.71 9.61
N GLU A 22 -16.36 -11.56 10.50
CA GLU A 22 -17.44 -12.51 10.19
C GLU A 22 -18.73 -11.82 9.71
N GLU A 23 -18.94 -10.57 10.11
CA GLU A 23 -20.10 -9.74 9.75
C GLU A 23 -20.01 -9.16 8.33
N LEU A 24 -18.83 -9.11 7.73
CA LEU A 24 -18.60 -8.57 6.38
C LEU A 24 -18.83 -9.63 5.30
N LEU A 25 -20.06 -10.13 5.22
CA LEU A 25 -20.44 -11.20 4.31
C LEU A 25 -20.19 -10.83 2.84
N GLY A 26 -19.47 -11.72 2.13
CA GLY A 26 -19.18 -11.57 0.71
C GLY A 26 -18.01 -10.64 0.37
N ILE A 27 -17.34 -10.08 1.38
CA ILE A 27 -16.09 -9.33 1.20
C ILE A 27 -14.90 -10.31 1.25
N ASP A 28 -13.96 -10.19 0.32
CA ASP A 28 -12.73 -11.00 0.33
C ASP A 28 -11.60 -10.33 1.12
N ILE A 29 -11.44 -9.00 0.95
CA ILE A 29 -10.41 -8.19 1.60
C ILE A 29 -10.93 -6.78 1.85
N VAL A 30 -10.36 -6.11 2.85
CA VAL A 30 -10.59 -4.69 3.14
C VAL A 30 -9.29 -3.93 2.91
N ILE A 31 -9.35 -2.79 2.21
CA ILE A 31 -8.20 -1.92 1.97
C ILE A 31 -8.44 -0.50 2.50
N PRO A 32 -7.39 0.28 2.82
CA PRO A 32 -7.54 1.65 3.31
C PRO A 32 -8.14 2.58 2.26
N ASP A 33 -8.90 3.57 2.71
CA ASP A 33 -9.25 4.74 1.89
C ASP A 33 -7.98 5.60 1.69
N ILE A 34 -7.63 5.82 0.42
CA ILE A 34 -6.46 6.59 0.00
C ILE A 34 -6.81 7.96 -0.58
N THR A 35 -8.05 8.44 -0.44
CA THR A 35 -8.52 9.73 -0.99
C THR A 35 -7.54 10.88 -0.69
N TYR A 36 -7.05 10.98 0.54
CA TYR A 36 -6.06 12.00 0.93
C TYR A 36 -4.75 11.91 0.11
N LEU A 37 -4.28 10.70 -0.17
CA LEU A 37 -3.07 10.48 -0.97
C LEU A 37 -3.30 10.84 -2.44
N LEU A 38 -4.51 10.60 -2.97
CA LEU A 38 -4.87 10.95 -4.34
C LEU A 38 -4.97 12.47 -4.53
N GLU A 39 -5.58 13.17 -3.58
CA GLU A 39 -5.66 14.64 -3.56
C GLU A 39 -4.29 15.33 -3.42
N ASN A 40 -3.28 14.60 -2.93
CA ASN A 40 -1.91 15.10 -2.73
C ASN A 40 -0.88 14.25 -3.52
N LYS A 41 -1.29 13.64 -4.62
CA LYS A 41 -0.53 12.61 -5.36
C LYS A 41 0.87 13.10 -5.75
N GLU A 42 1.00 14.34 -6.17
CA GLU A 42 2.27 14.98 -6.54
C GLU A 42 3.26 15.11 -5.37
N LYS A 43 2.77 15.06 -4.13
CA LYS A 43 3.57 15.14 -2.90
C LYS A 43 4.04 13.77 -2.43
N VAL A 44 3.41 12.68 -2.87
CA VAL A 44 3.82 11.32 -2.51
C VAL A 44 5.09 10.95 -3.27
N LYS A 45 6.19 10.71 -2.54
CA LYS A 45 7.50 10.45 -3.15
C LYS A 45 7.90 8.98 -3.14
N ALA A 46 7.38 8.21 -2.20
CA ALA A 46 7.70 6.79 -2.09
C ALA A 46 6.71 6.04 -1.21
N VAL A 47 6.64 4.73 -1.43
CA VAL A 47 6.11 3.74 -0.50
C VAL A 47 7.27 2.91 0.04
N LEU A 48 7.40 2.81 1.36
CA LEU A 48 8.37 1.98 2.04
C LEU A 48 7.65 0.77 2.65
N LEU A 49 8.09 -0.43 2.31
CA LEU A 49 7.53 -1.67 2.83
C LEU A 49 8.45 -2.23 3.92
N THR A 50 7.90 -2.46 5.10
CA THR A 50 8.64 -2.95 6.26
C THR A 50 8.97 -4.44 6.13
N HIS A 51 7.98 -5.27 5.77
CA HIS A 51 8.13 -6.71 5.52
C HIS A 51 7.03 -7.23 4.58
N GLY A 52 7.07 -8.53 4.25
CA GLY A 52 6.28 -9.12 3.18
C GLY A 52 4.94 -9.75 3.56
N HIS A 53 4.41 -9.51 4.77
CA HIS A 53 3.09 -10.02 5.13
C HIS A 53 1.97 -9.24 4.42
N GLU A 54 0.83 -9.90 4.20
CA GLU A 54 -0.31 -9.34 3.47
C GLU A 54 -0.90 -8.08 4.13
N ASP A 55 -0.88 -8.03 5.46
CA ASP A 55 -1.29 -6.87 6.25
C ASP A 55 -0.29 -5.69 6.18
N HIS A 56 0.80 -5.85 5.41
CA HIS A 56 1.77 -4.80 5.10
C HIS A 56 1.90 -4.49 3.60
N VAL A 57 1.66 -5.47 2.71
CA VAL A 57 1.85 -5.31 1.26
C VAL A 57 0.60 -5.56 0.42
N GLY A 58 -0.47 -6.11 1.00
CA GLY A 58 -1.59 -6.67 0.26
C GLY A 58 -2.46 -5.64 -0.46
N ALA A 59 -2.51 -4.38 0.00
CA ALA A 59 -3.21 -3.29 -0.68
C ALA A 59 -2.33 -2.55 -1.69
N LEU A 60 -1.05 -2.88 -1.81
CA LEU A 60 -0.12 -2.21 -2.72
C LEU A 60 -0.55 -2.25 -4.19
N PRO A 61 -1.05 -3.38 -4.75
CA PRO A 61 -1.49 -3.41 -6.15
C PRO A 61 -2.62 -2.41 -6.43
N TYR A 62 -3.52 -2.21 -5.46
CA TYR A 62 -4.63 -1.26 -5.57
C TYR A 62 -4.13 0.18 -5.52
N LEU A 63 -3.20 0.48 -4.60
CA LEU A 63 -2.56 1.81 -4.52
C LEU A 63 -1.82 2.15 -5.82
N LEU A 64 -1.07 1.21 -6.40
CA LEU A 64 -0.27 1.45 -7.60
C LEU A 64 -1.10 1.61 -8.89
N LYS A 65 -2.34 1.05 -8.93
CA LYS A 65 -3.29 1.32 -10.02
C LYS A 65 -3.69 2.80 -10.06
N GLU A 66 -3.85 3.41 -8.91
CA GLU A 66 -4.27 4.81 -8.79
C GLU A 66 -3.09 5.79 -8.85
N MET A 67 -1.91 5.38 -8.36
CA MET A 67 -0.74 6.25 -8.24
C MET A 67 0.58 5.51 -8.51
N ASN A 68 1.29 5.92 -9.57
CA ASN A 68 2.61 5.39 -9.91
C ASN A 68 3.71 6.08 -9.09
N VAL A 69 4.14 5.44 -8.00
CA VAL A 69 5.19 5.92 -7.09
C VAL A 69 6.25 4.85 -6.86
N PRO A 70 7.52 5.22 -6.65
CA PRO A 70 8.57 4.27 -6.33
C PRO A 70 8.27 3.49 -5.04
N VAL A 71 8.53 2.18 -5.06
CA VAL A 71 8.38 1.29 -3.92
C VAL A 71 9.75 0.78 -3.48
N TYR A 72 10.03 0.86 -2.19
CA TYR A 72 11.26 0.38 -1.58
C TYR A 72 10.95 -0.65 -0.49
N GLY A 73 11.82 -1.63 -0.32
CA GLY A 73 11.70 -2.66 0.69
C GLY A 73 12.90 -3.59 0.70
N SER A 74 12.88 -4.58 1.59
CA SER A 74 13.90 -5.64 1.59
C SER A 74 13.82 -6.49 0.31
N ARG A 75 14.91 -7.19 -0.05
CA ARG A 75 14.92 -8.08 -1.23
C ARG A 75 13.82 -9.14 -1.17
N LEU A 76 13.54 -9.69 0.02
CA LEU A 76 12.48 -10.68 0.21
C LEU A 76 11.10 -10.05 -0.02
N THR A 77 10.86 -8.89 0.59
CA THR A 77 9.58 -8.15 0.45
C THR A 77 9.30 -7.80 -1.00
N LEU A 78 10.30 -7.25 -1.71
CA LEU A 78 10.15 -6.90 -3.13
C LEU A 78 9.93 -8.13 -4.01
N GLY A 79 10.60 -9.25 -3.72
CA GLY A 79 10.36 -10.52 -4.43
C GLY A 79 8.94 -11.06 -4.26
N ILE A 80 8.35 -10.93 -3.06
CA ILE A 80 6.94 -11.30 -2.80
C ILE A 80 6.00 -10.37 -3.58
N VAL A 81 6.23 -9.06 -3.51
CA VAL A 81 5.41 -8.05 -4.19
C VAL A 81 5.45 -8.21 -5.71
N GLU A 82 6.60 -8.53 -6.30
CA GLU A 82 6.72 -8.77 -7.74
C GLU A 82 5.83 -9.92 -8.23
N GLY A 83 5.64 -10.96 -7.42
CA GLY A 83 4.69 -12.04 -7.72
C GLY A 83 3.26 -11.51 -7.74
N LYS A 84 2.87 -10.78 -6.70
CA LYS A 84 1.52 -10.23 -6.54
C LYS A 84 1.15 -9.19 -7.61
N LEU A 85 2.11 -8.42 -8.12
CA LEU A 85 1.85 -7.43 -9.19
C LEU A 85 1.67 -8.06 -10.59
N LYS A 86 1.93 -9.37 -10.75
CA LYS A 86 1.73 -10.10 -12.01
C LYS A 86 0.37 -10.81 -12.09
N GLU A 87 -0.32 -10.94 -10.96
CA GLU A 87 -1.69 -11.46 -10.86
C GLU A 87 -2.71 -10.41 -11.32
#